data_AF-A0AAD0RV00-F1
#
_entry.id   AF-A0AAD0RV00-F1
#
_cell.length_a   1.000
_cell.length_b   1.000
_cell.length_c   1.000
_cell.angle_alpha   90.00
_cell.angle_beta   90.00
_cell.angle_gamma   90.00
#
_symmetry.space_group_name_H-M   'P 1'
#
loop_
_entity.id
_entity.type
_entity.pdbx_description
1 polymer ?
#
loop_
_entity_poly.entity_id
_entity_poly.type
_entity_poly.pdbx_seq_one_letter_code
_entity_poly.pdbx_strand_id
1 'polypeptide(L)'
;MILVDGKPSHHVVLLDGDVKMAWEDALAWSAEQGGDLPSREEQALLYANLKSEFECDWYWSNTQYSRSNAYAQEFRLGSQHYNGKYSTLRARAVRRLPI
;
A
#
# COMPACT_ATOMS: atom_id res chain seq x y z
N MET A 1 13.41 -1.51 -4.61
CA MET A 1 13.20 -2.49 -5.68
C MET A 1 12.83 -3.80 -5.02
N ILE A 2 11.77 -4.46 -5.49
CA ILE A 2 11.39 -5.81 -5.02
C ILE A 2 12.14 -6.83 -5.88
N LEU A 3 12.74 -7.85 -5.25
CA LEU A 3 13.50 -8.90 -5.93
C LEU A 3 12.80 -10.25 -5.83
N VAL A 4 12.84 -11.03 -6.92
CA VAL A 4 12.46 -12.45 -6.97
C VAL A 4 13.63 -13.19 -7.60
N ASP A 5 14.14 -14.24 -6.93
CA ASP A 5 15.34 -14.97 -7.33
C ASP A 5 16.57 -14.08 -7.63
N GLY A 6 16.72 -13.02 -6.83
CA GLY A 6 17.80 -12.04 -6.96
C GLY A 6 17.65 -11.05 -8.13
N LYS A 7 16.54 -11.09 -8.87
CA LYS A 7 16.28 -10.22 -10.01
C LYS A 7 15.16 -9.22 -9.73
N PRO A 8 15.21 -8.00 -10.32
CA PRO A 8 14.09 -7.06 -10.26
C PRO A 8 12.79 -7.73 -10.73
N SER A 9 11.71 -7.57 -9.97
CA SER A 9 10.41 -8.20 -10.26
C SER A 9 9.51 -7.33 -11.13
N HIS A 10 9.27 -6.08 -10.72
CA HIS A 10 8.43 -5.12 -11.42
C HIS A 10 8.78 -3.69 -11.02
N HIS A 11 8.35 -2.73 -11.84
CA HIS A 11 8.27 -1.33 -11.47
C HIS A 11 6.98 -1.07 -10.69
N VAL A 12 7.06 -0.26 -9.63
CA VAL A 12 5.91 0.21 -8.84
C VAL A 12 5.67 1.67 -9.19
N VAL A 13 4.52 1.97 -9.79
CA VAL A 13 4.11 3.32 -10.17
C VAL A 13 3.04 3.80 -9.19
N LEU A 14 3.31 4.88 -8.47
CA LEU A 14 2.34 5.50 -7.56
C LEU A 14 1.27 6.23 -8.37
N LEU A 15 -0.01 5.99 -8.05
CA LEU A 15 -1.12 6.72 -8.66
C LEU A 15 -1.51 7.92 -7.79
N ASP A 16 -2.13 8.91 -8.43
CA ASP A 16 -2.55 10.14 -7.78
C ASP A 16 -3.74 9.92 -6.85
N GLY A 17 -3.80 10.77 -5.81
CA GLY A 17 -4.89 10.79 -4.84
C GLY A 17 -4.81 9.70 -3.79
N ASP A 18 -5.61 9.88 -2.74
CA ASP A 18 -5.84 8.90 -1.69
C ASP A 18 -7.24 9.06 -1.11
N VAL A 19 -7.70 8.06 -0.36
CA VAL A 19 -9.02 8.08 0.30
C VAL A 19 -8.99 7.29 1.60
N LYS A 20 -9.81 7.68 2.59
CA LYS A 20 -9.95 6.96 3.85
C LYS A 20 -11.13 6.00 3.82
N MET A 21 -10.89 4.71 4.02
CA MET A 21 -11.96 3.68 4.00
C MET A 21 -11.53 2.38 4.71
N ALA A 22 -12.49 1.47 4.86
CA ALA A 22 -12.22 0.11 5.34
C ALA A 22 -11.41 -0.68 4.30
N TRP A 23 -10.76 -1.76 4.73
CA TRP A 23 -9.76 -2.47 3.91
C TRP A 23 -10.35 -3.12 2.65
N GLU A 24 -11.55 -3.71 2.74
CA GLU A 24 -12.20 -4.33 1.58
C GLU A 24 -12.63 -3.27 0.56
N ASP A 25 -13.16 -2.14 1.03
CA ASP A 25 -13.46 -0.99 0.16
C ASP A 25 -12.20 -0.40 -0.46
N ALA A 26 -11.09 -0.35 0.29
CA ALA A 26 -9.79 0.15 -0.19
C ALA A 26 -9.25 -0.69 -1.37
N LEU A 27 -9.40 -2.02 -1.28
CA LEU A 27 -9.05 -2.91 -2.38
C LEU A 27 -9.93 -2.63 -3.61
N ALA A 28 -11.25 -2.55 -3.43
CA ALA A 28 -12.18 -2.27 -4.52
C ALA A 28 -11.90 -0.90 -5.18
N TRP A 29 -11.76 0.15 -4.38
CA TRP A 29 -11.43 1.50 -4.84
C TRP A 29 -10.11 1.53 -5.62
N SER A 30 -9.07 0.83 -5.15
CA SER A 30 -7.79 0.79 -5.85
C SER A 30 -7.87 0.14 -7.23
N ALA A 31 -8.71 -0.88 -7.38
CA ALA A 31 -9.00 -1.50 -8.67
C ALA A 31 -9.74 -0.54 -9.62
N GLU A 32 -10.68 0.27 -9.10
CA GLU A 32 -11.35 1.33 -9.86
C GLU A 32 -10.37 2.42 -10.35
N GLN A 33 -9.30 2.69 -9.60
CA GLN A 33 -8.21 3.58 -10.04
C GLN A 33 -7.32 2.93 -11.13
N GLY A 34 -7.61 1.70 -11.55
CA GLY A 34 -6.80 0.95 -12.51
C GLY A 34 -5.46 0.49 -11.92
N GLY A 35 -5.46 0.18 -10.63
CA GLY A 35 -4.30 -0.29 -9.87
C GLY A 35 -4.69 -1.29 -8.78
N ASP A 36 -3.88 -1.35 -7.75
CA ASP A 36 -4.09 -2.16 -6.53
C ASP A 36 -3.51 -1.38 -5.35
N LEU A 37 -3.84 -1.76 -4.11
CA LEU A 37 -3.08 -1.28 -2.97
C LEU A 37 -1.64 -1.82 -3.04
N PRO A 38 -0.65 -1.05 -2.56
CA PRO A 38 0.72 -1.54 -2.46
C PRO A 38 0.78 -2.74 -1.52
N SER A 39 1.67 -3.69 -1.81
CA SER A 39 2.03 -4.73 -0.85
C SER A 39 2.75 -4.14 0.35
N ARG A 40 2.87 -4.93 1.42
CA ARG A 40 3.62 -4.52 2.61
C ARG A 40 5.06 -4.13 2.26
N GLU A 41 5.71 -4.87 1.37
CA GLU A 41 7.08 -4.62 0.94
C GLU A 41 7.17 -3.38 0.04
N GLU A 42 6.17 -3.18 -0.84
CA GLU A 42 6.07 -2.00 -1.70
C GLU A 42 5.85 -0.73 -0.87
N GLN A 43 5.08 -0.78 0.22
CA GLN A 43 4.93 0.35 1.13
C GLN A 43 6.27 0.80 1.72
N ALA A 44 7.13 -0.13 2.11
CA ALA A 44 8.46 0.22 2.60
C ALA A 44 9.29 0.91 1.51
N LEU A 45 9.16 0.47 0.26
CA LEU A 45 9.80 1.10 -0.89
C LEU A 45 9.26 2.51 -1.16
N LEU A 46 7.93 2.68 -1.09
CA LEU A 46 7.25 3.97 -1.25
C LEU A 46 7.66 4.95 -0.15
N TYR A 47 7.79 4.50 1.09
CA TYR A 47 8.31 5.35 2.17
C TYR A 47 9.76 5.76 1.94
N ALA A 48 10.62 4.84 1.49
CA ALA A 48 12.02 5.15 1.24
C ALA A 48 12.23 6.17 0.11
N ASN A 49 11.35 6.20 -0.89
CA ASN A 49 11.58 6.98 -2.11
C ASN A 49 10.59 8.14 -2.33
N LEU A 50 9.36 8.00 -1.86
CA LEU A 50 8.23 8.88 -2.16
C LEU A 50 7.53 9.37 -0.89
N LYS A 51 8.19 9.38 0.28
CA LYS A 51 7.58 9.82 1.55
C LYS A 51 6.85 11.16 1.44
N SER A 52 7.42 12.12 0.71
CA SER A 52 6.85 13.46 0.52
C SER A 52 5.49 13.46 -0.15
N GLU A 53 5.17 12.41 -0.91
CA GLU A 53 3.89 12.28 -1.57
C GLU A 53 2.78 11.88 -0.59
N PHE A 54 3.11 11.29 0.57
CA PHE A 54 2.13 10.74 1.50
C PHE A 54 1.87 11.67 2.68
N GLU A 55 0.62 11.67 3.12
CA GLU A 55 0.24 12.24 4.41
C GLU A 55 0.88 11.50 5.60
N CYS A 56 1.13 12.21 6.69
CA CYS A 56 1.67 11.66 7.95
C CYS A 56 0.62 10.81 8.71
N ASP A 57 0.19 9.72 8.10
CA ASP A 57 -0.93 8.87 8.54
C ASP A 57 -0.70 7.40 8.16
N TRP A 58 -1.63 6.52 8.52
CA TRP A 58 -1.62 5.10 8.20
C TRP A 58 -2.26 4.80 6.84
N TYR A 59 -1.60 3.96 6.05
CA TYR A 59 -2.07 3.49 4.75
C TYR A 59 -2.21 1.98 4.71
N TRP A 60 -3.32 1.50 4.15
CA TRP A 60 -3.57 0.09 3.89
C TRP A 60 -2.60 -0.48 2.85
N SER A 61 -2.20 -1.72 3.09
CA SER A 61 -1.55 -2.58 2.10
C SER A 61 -2.54 -3.64 1.59
N ASN A 62 -2.35 -4.20 0.40
CA ASN A 62 -3.13 -5.36 -0.07
C ASN A 62 -2.82 -6.67 0.68
N THR A 63 -1.83 -6.66 1.57
CA THR A 63 -1.34 -7.86 2.26
C THR A 63 -2.19 -8.15 3.50
N GLN A 64 -2.94 -9.24 3.44
CA GLN A 64 -3.74 -9.72 4.56
C GLN A 64 -2.86 -10.32 5.67
N TYR A 65 -3.15 -9.99 6.94
CA TYR A 65 -2.47 -10.58 8.11
C TYR A 65 -3.25 -11.75 8.72
N SER A 66 -4.57 -11.57 8.89
CA SER A 66 -5.46 -12.60 9.44
C SER A 66 -6.86 -12.48 8.84
N ARG A 67 -7.81 -13.32 9.27
CA ARG A 67 -9.21 -13.21 8.84
C ARG A 67 -9.77 -11.79 9.03
N SER A 68 -9.46 -11.17 10.16
CA SER A 68 -10.01 -9.87 10.57
C SER A 68 -9.04 -8.70 10.42
N ASN A 69 -7.77 -8.93 10.09
CA ASN A 69 -6.74 -7.89 10.08
C ASN A 69 -5.95 -7.85 8.76
N ALA A 70 -5.48 -6.68 8.39
CA ALA A 70 -4.59 -6.46 7.24
C ALA A 70 -3.39 -5.59 7.64
N TYR A 71 -2.30 -5.69 6.88
CA TYR A 71 -1.13 -4.85 7.11
C TYR A 71 -1.37 -3.41 6.66
N ALA A 72 -0.71 -2.50 7.36
CA ALA A 72 -0.68 -1.08 7.06
C ALA A 72 0.70 -0.52 7.42
N GLN A 73 1.05 0.60 6.79
CA GLN A 73 2.26 1.36 7.10
C GLN A 73 1.90 2.80 7.44
N GLU A 74 2.54 3.32 8.47
CA GLU A 74 2.52 4.74 8.81
C GLU A 74 3.61 5.48 8.02
N PHE A 75 3.28 6.69 7.54
CA PHE A 75 4.17 7.47 6.67
C PHE A 75 4.88 8.64 7.36
N ARG A 76 4.82 8.76 8.69
CA ARG A 76 5.59 9.77 9.45
C ARG A 76 6.94 9.22 9.94
N LEU A 77 6.99 8.01 10.47
CA LEU A 77 8.15 7.29 11.00
C LEU A 77 8.50 6.02 10.19
N GLY A 78 7.58 5.50 9.37
CA GLY A 78 7.79 4.34 8.50
C GLY A 78 7.49 2.99 9.16
N SER A 79 6.79 2.98 10.31
CA SER A 79 6.49 1.73 11.01
C SER A 79 5.37 0.94 10.29
N GLN A 80 5.47 -0.39 10.34
CA GLN A 80 4.46 -1.29 9.79
C GLN A 80 3.79 -2.10 10.89
N HIS A 81 2.45 -2.10 10.87
CA HIS A 81 1.61 -2.86 11.79
C HIS A 81 0.43 -3.47 11.05
N TYR A 82 -0.45 -4.15 11.79
CA TYR A 82 -1.72 -4.61 11.27
C TYR A 82 -2.87 -3.94 12.01
N ASN A 83 -3.96 -3.70 11.30
CA ASN A 83 -5.17 -3.11 11.84
C ASN A 83 -6.38 -3.97 11.46
N GLY A 84 -7.46 -3.83 12.22
CA GLY A 84 -8.73 -4.47 11.90
C GLY A 84 -9.24 -3.98 10.55
N LYS A 85 -9.71 -4.89 9.69
CA LYS A 85 -10.17 -4.57 8.33
C LYS A 85 -11.33 -3.56 8.28
N TYR A 86 -12.06 -3.39 9.38
CA TYR A 86 -13.12 -2.40 9.55
C TYR A 86 -12.63 -1.02 10.01
N SER A 87 -11.34 -0.87 10.33
CA SER A 87 -10.75 0.43 10.64
C SER A 87 -10.69 1.29 9.37
N THR A 88 -10.82 2.60 9.54
CA THR A 88 -10.72 3.55 8.43
C THR A 88 -9.29 4.08 8.34
N LEU A 89 -8.49 3.52 7.41
CA LEU A 89 -7.15 4.01 7.10
C LEU A 89 -7.11 4.54 5.65
N ARG A 90 -6.00 5.21 5.27
CA ARG A 90 -5.84 5.72 3.91
C ARG A 90 -5.55 4.59 2.92
N ALA A 91 -6.02 4.75 1.71
CA ALA A 91 -5.80 3.88 0.57
C ALA A 91 -5.17 4.72 -0.53
N ARG A 92 -4.05 4.25 -1.09
CA ARG A 92 -3.41 4.88 -2.23
C ARG A 92 -2.96 3.82 -3.21
N ALA A 93 -3.44 3.93 -4.44
CA ALA A 93 -3.26 2.89 -5.44
C ALA A 93 -1.87 2.95 -6.08
N VAL A 94 -1.39 1.80 -6.52
CA VAL A 94 -0.19 1.64 -7.35
C VAL A 94 -0.51 0.81 -8.59
N ARG A 95 0.29 0.98 -9.64
CA ARG A 95 0.31 0.08 -10.80
C ARG A 95 1.65 -0.64 -10.87
N ARG A 96 1.62 -1.96 -11.12
CA ARG A 96 2.81 -2.79 -11.31
C ARG A 96 3.06 -2.97 -12.81
N LEU A 97 4.25 -2.65 -13.26
CA LEU A 97 4.66 -2.84 -14.66
C LEU A 97 5.80 -3.86 -14.74
N PRO A 98 5.76 -4.83 -15.67
CA PRO A 98 6.85 -5.78 -15.85
C PRO A 98 8.16 -5.08 -16.24
N ILE A 99 9.27 -5.75 -15.98
CA ILE A 99 10.63 -5.32 -16.34
C ILE A 99 11.06 -6.00 -17.63
#